data_AF-Q9KGK1-F1
#
_entry.id   AF-Q9KGK1-F1
#
_cell.length_a   1.000
_cell.length_b   1.000
_cell.length_c   1.000
_cell.angle_alpha   90.00
_cell.angle_beta   90.00
_cell.angle_gamma   90.00
#
_symmetry.space_group_name_H-M   'P 1'
#
loop_
_entity.id
_entity.type
_entity.pdbx_description
1 polymer ?
#
loop_
_entity_poly.entity_id
_entity_poly.type
_entity_poly.pdbx_seq_one_letter_code
_entity_poly.pdbx_strand_id
1 'polypeptide(L)' 'MSRRRGIMSDRLKEEIAKELGFYDTVQQEGWGGIRARDAGNMVKRAIELAEQQLAERESSR' A
#
# COMPACT_ATOMS: atom_id res chain seq x y z
N MET A 1 2.00 -23.25 -11.19
CA MET A 1 1.37 -22.45 -10.13
C MET A 1 1.07 -21.06 -10.67
N SER A 2 -0.20 -20.69 -10.78
CA SER A 2 -0.61 -19.34 -11.21
C SER A 2 -0.03 -18.32 -10.22
N ARG A 3 0.83 -17.41 -10.70
CA ARG A 3 1.34 -16.30 -9.90
C ARG A 3 0.13 -15.44 -9.53
N ARG A 4 -0.42 -15.60 -8.32
CA ARG A 4 -1.44 -14.70 -7.79
C ARG A 4 -0.82 -13.31 -7.77
N ARG A 5 -1.14 -12.48 -8.78
CA ARG A 5 -0.80 -11.06 -8.76
C ARG A 5 -1.52 -10.49 -7.55
N GLY A 6 -0.75 -10.00 -6.58
CA GLY A 6 -1.32 -9.21 -5.49
C GLY A 6 -2.05 -8.00 -6.05
N ILE A 7 -3.08 -7.54 -5.34
CA ILE A 7 -3.86 -6.35 -5.72
C ILE A 7 -2.96 -5.11 -5.75
N MET A 8 -1.98 -5.04 -4.84
CA MET A 8 -0.97 -3.98 -4.78
C MET A 8 0.34 -4.45 -5.38
N SER A 9 0.97 -3.60 -6.19
CA SER A 9 2.36 -3.77 -6.62
C SER A 9 3.30 -3.63 -5.42
N ASP A 10 4.47 -4.26 -5.48
CA ASP A 10 5.44 -4.17 -4.38
C ASP A 10 5.95 -2.75 -4.19
N ARG A 11 6.13 -2.01 -5.29
CA ARG A 11 6.45 -0.58 -5.27
C ARG A 11 5.43 0.24 -4.47
N LEU A 12 4.13 0.04 -4.73
CA LEU A 12 3.08 0.78 -4.03
C LEU A 12 3.10 0.48 -2.53
N LYS A 13 3.31 -0.78 -2.15
CA LYS A 13 3.42 -1.15 -0.74
C LYS A 13 4.60 -0.43 -0.07
N GLU A 14 5.77 -0.41 -0.72
CA GLU A 14 6.96 0.26 -0.19
C GLU A 14 6.77 1.78 -0.07
N GLU A 15 6.15 2.43 -1.06
CA GLU A 15 5.86 3.87 -1.01
C GLU A 15 4.92 4.20 0.16
N ILE A 16 3.84 3.43 0.35
CA ILE A 16 2.92 3.62 1.47
C ILE A 16 3.60 3.31 2.81
N ALA A 17 4.45 2.28 2.88
CA ALA A 17 5.19 1.97 4.10
C ALA A 17 6.15 3.10 4.49
N LYS A 18 6.75 3.79 3.52
CA LYS A 18 7.56 5.00 3.75
C LYS A 18 6.71 6.16 4.23
N GLU A 19 5.58 6.42 3.59
CA GLU A 19 4.64 7.49 3.99
C GLU A 19 4.11 7.30 5.41
N LEU A 20 3.79 6.05 5.79
CA LEU A 20 3.27 5.70 7.10
C LEU A 20 4.36 5.44 8.16
N GLY A 21 5.65 5.50 7.78
CA GLY A 21 6.78 5.45 8.70
C GLY A 21 7.11 4.07 9.28
N PHE A 22 6.68 2.98 8.64
CA PHE A 22 7.01 1.61 9.09
C PHE A 22 7.89 0.84 8.10
N TYR A 23 8.41 1.51 7.08
CA TYR A 23 9.29 0.90 6.07
C TYR A 23 10.53 0.23 6.67
N ASP A 24 11.11 0.79 7.73
CA ASP A 24 12.30 0.22 8.37
C ASP A 24 12.01 -1.16 8.97
N THR A 25 10.82 -1.36 9.57
CA THR A 25 10.37 -2.67 10.05
C THR A 25 10.22 -3.66 8.89
N VAL A 26 9.70 -3.22 7.74
CA VAL A 26 9.61 -4.06 6.54
C VAL A 26 10.99 -4.46 6.03
N GLN A 27 11.98 -3.56 6.08
CA GLN A 27 13.35 -3.88 5.66
C GLN A 27 14.04 -4.87 6.61
N GLN A 28 13.82 -4.75 7.92
CA GLN A 28 14.48 -5.57 8.93
C GLN A 28 13.80 -6.93 9.14
N GLU A 29 12.48 -6.93 9.23
CA GLU A 29 11.67 -8.09 9.65
C GLU A 29 10.76 -8.62 8.53
N GLY A 30 10.69 -7.92 7.39
CA GLY A 30 9.76 -8.22 6.33
C GLY A 30 8.33 -7.78 6.65
N TRP A 31 7.42 -8.02 5.70
CA TRP A 31 5.99 -7.69 5.86
C TRP A 31 5.29 -8.45 6.99
N GLY A 32 5.88 -9.54 7.49
CA GLY A 32 5.36 -10.29 8.64
C GLY A 32 5.63 -9.62 9.99
N GLY A 33 6.59 -8.69 10.08
CA GLY A 33 6.97 -8.01 11.32
C GLY A 33 6.15 -6.76 11.63
N ILE A 34 5.33 -6.27 10.69
CA ILE A 34 4.52 -5.07 10.90
C ILE A 34 3.34 -5.36 11.83
N ARG A 35 2.87 -4.35 12.57
CA ARG A 35 1.70 -4.52 13.45
C ARG A 35 0.43 -4.58 12.60
N ALA A 36 -0.62 -5.20 13.14
CA ALA A 36 -1.94 -5.23 12.50
C ALA A 36 -2.47 -3.81 12.18
N ARG A 37 -2.14 -2.81 13.02
CA ARG A 37 -2.47 -1.40 12.79
C ARG A 37 -1.76 -0.83 11.56
N ASP A 38 -0.50 -1.17 11.35
CA ASP A 38 0.30 -0.68 10.21
C ASP A 38 -0.24 -1.26 8.90
N ALA A 39 -0.57 -2.55 8.90
CA ALA A 39 -1.23 -3.21 7.78
C ALA A 39 -2.60 -2.56 7.47
N GLY A 40 -3.42 -2.30 8.50
CA GLY A 40 -4.71 -1.64 8.33
C GLY A 40 -4.59 -0.22 7.78
N ASN A 41 -3.64 0.58 8.29
CA ASN A 41 -3.36 1.91 7.80
C ASN A 41 -2.86 1.89 6.33
N MET A 42 -2.03 0.90 5.97
CA MET A 42 -1.54 0.74 4.60
C MET A 42 -2.68 0.47 3.62
N VAL A 43 -3.61 -0.44 3.97
CA VAL A 43 -4.78 -0.72 3.13
C VAL A 43 -5.68 0.50 3.02
N LYS A 44 -5.92 1.20 4.13
CA LYS A 44 -6.69 2.46 4.13
C LYS A 44 -6.08 3.49 3.18
N ARG A 45 -4.76 3.70 3.29
CA ARG A 45 -4.04 4.65 2.44
C ARG A 45 -4.08 4.26 0.96
N ALA A 46 -3.98 2.97 0.65
CA ALA A 46 -4.10 2.47 -0.72
C ALA A 46 -5.50 2.75 -1.32
N ILE A 47 -6.57 2.60 -0.52
CA ILE A 47 -7.93 2.91 -0.93
C ILE A 47 -8.08 4.42 -1.21
N GLU A 48 -7.61 5.27 -0.30
CA GLU A 48 -7.67 6.73 -0.48
C GLU A 48 -6.96 7.17 -1.78
N LEU A 49 -5.78 6.62 -2.08
CA LEU A 49 -5.05 6.89 -3.33
C LEU A 49 -5.82 6.42 -4.57
N ALA A 50 -6.52 5.29 -4.47
CA ALA A 50 -7.34 4.77 -5.57
C ALA A 50 -8.58 5.65 -5.80
N GLU A 51 -9.24 6.10 -4.73
CA GLU A 51 -10.37 7.04 -4.81
C GLU A 51 -9.95 8.38 -5.41
N GLN A 52 -8.79 8.92 -5.01
CA GLN A 52 -8.21 10.14 -5.59
C GLN A 52 -7.95 9.99 -7.10
N GLN A 53 -7.30 8.90 -7.53
CA GLN A 53 -7.06 8.65 -8.95
C GLN A 53 -8.35 8.49 -9.76
N LEU A 54 -9.39 7.89 -9.18
CA LEU A 54 -10.70 7.76 -9.84
C LEU A 54 -11.35 9.14 -10.01
N ALA A 55 -11.37 9.95 -8.95
CA ALA A 55 -11.92 11.31 -9.00
C ALA A 55 -11.18 12.21 -10.01
N GLU A 56 -9.86 12.12 -10.09
CA GLU A 56 -9.04 12.85 -11.08
C GLU A 56 -9.34 12.43 -12.52
N ARG A 57 -9.54 11.12 -12.74
CA ARG A 57 -9.90 10.56 -14.06
C ARG A 57 -11.30 10.98 -14.50
N GLU A 58 -12.24 11.07 -13.57
CA GLU A 58 -13.61 11.56 -13.84
C GLU A 58 -13.61 13.05 -14.17
N SER A 59 -12.83 13.85 -13.45
CA SER A 59 -12.72 15.30 -13.67
C SER A 59 -12.03 15.68 -14.99
N SER A 60 -11.25 14.75 -15.55
CA SER A 60 -10.51 14.94 -16.81
C SER A 60 -11.26 14.43 -18.06
N ARG A 61 -12.51 13.94 -17.90
CA ARG A 61 -13.39 13.50 -19.00
C ARG A 61 -14.41 14.58 -19.32
#